data_AF-A0A929XGV4-F1
#
_entry.id   AF-A0A929XGV4-F1
#
_cell.length_a   1.000
_cell.length_b   1.000
_cell.length_c   1.000
_cell.angle_alpha   90.00
_cell.angle_beta   90.00
_cell.angle_gamma   90.00
#
_symmetry.space_group_name_H-M   'P 1'
#
loop_
_entity.id
_entity.type
_entity.pdbx_description
1 polymer ?
#
loop_
_entity_poly.entity_id
_entity_poly.type
_entity_poly.pdbx_seq_one_letter_code
_entity_poly.pdbx_strand_id
1 'polypeptide(L)'
;MASLLCTSAILAEENDSSTKEAVQETTVESEQTKQEVKTEQTTVAIPFRQDVMEAIAEYGYGVEENYRPESTIMVDADTGEIVFGSNIDQPWDPASISKMMTAYMAFEAMKEGKLSLNTIVTATEEDRAISTIWEISNNIIVAGVDYPIEELLYMMFYPSSNVATLMVARATGLSDTEFLNKMNAKFKEWGMENTKFNNASGAVASSFRGYYTPEGYNNNRYNQTSARDLAILAYHFLKDFPEITNFTKNPLITVMVGTPYEESFYTYN
;
A
#
# COMPACT_ATOMS: atom_id res chain seq x y z
N MET A 1 -4.07 0.80 20.51
CA MET A 1 -3.55 2.01 19.83
C MET A 1 -2.26 1.61 19.14
N ALA A 2 -2.29 1.34 17.84
CA ALA A 2 -1.11 1.17 17.01
C ALA A 2 -1.44 1.86 15.68
N SER A 3 -1.16 3.16 15.62
CA SER A 3 -1.15 3.93 14.38
C SER A 3 0.31 3.93 13.92
N LEU A 4 0.65 3.08 12.94
CA LEU A 4 1.95 3.18 12.27
C LEU A 4 1.89 4.41 11.36
N LEU A 5 2.64 5.44 11.75
CA LEU A 5 2.95 6.59 10.89
C LEU A 5 3.99 6.13 9.86
N CYS A 6 3.61 6.12 8.59
CA CYS A 6 4.54 6.06 7.47
C CYS A 6 4.32 7.32 6.64
N THR A 7 4.92 8.43 7.07
CA THR A 7 4.92 9.68 6.30
C THR A 7 5.93 9.51 5.17
N SER A 8 5.43 9.30 3.95
CA SER A 8 6.24 9.48 2.74
C SER A 8 6.00 10.91 2.26
N ALA A 9 6.93 11.81 2.55
CA ALA A 9 6.91 13.15 2.01
C ALA A 9 7.17 13.09 0.50
N ILE A 10 6.11 13.18 -0.31
CA ILE A 10 6.22 13.46 -1.74
C ILE A 10 6.13 14.98 -1.88
N LEU A 11 7.26 15.63 -2.18
CA LEU A 11 7.28 17.03 -2.61
C LEU A 11 6.71 17.11 -4.02
N ALA A 12 5.43 17.43 -4.14
CA ALA A 12 4.84 17.92 -5.38
C ALA A 12 4.81 19.46 -5.31
N GLU A 13 5.64 20.13 -6.12
CA GLU A 13 5.51 21.57 -6.37
C GLU A 13 4.26 21.80 -7.24
N GLU A 14 3.18 22.31 -6.64
CA GLU A 14 2.04 22.88 -7.36
C GLU A 14 2.37 24.34 -7.73
N ASN A 15 2.35 24.62 -9.04
CA ASN A 15 2.50 25.97 -9.58
C ASN A 15 1.11 26.46 -10.01
N ASP A 16 0.35 27.07 -9.08
CA ASP A 16 -0.94 27.69 -9.38
C ASP A 16 -0.80 29.20 -9.62
N SER A 17 -1.12 29.63 -10.83
CA SER A 17 -1.14 31.02 -11.24
C SER A 17 -2.55 31.59 -11.13
N SER A 18 -2.84 32.37 -10.10
CA SER A 18 -3.91 33.36 -10.18
C SER A 18 -3.68 34.56 -9.25
N THR A 19 -3.31 35.69 -9.83
CA THR A 19 -3.77 37.01 -9.37
C THR A 19 -3.56 38.01 -10.50
N LYS A 20 -4.67 38.65 -10.90
CA LYS A 20 -4.70 39.76 -11.84
C LYS A 20 -4.35 41.03 -11.08
N GLU A 21 -3.38 41.79 -11.57
CA GLU A 21 -3.36 43.25 -11.37
C GLU A 21 -2.58 43.92 -12.51
N ALA A 22 -3.15 45.00 -13.02
CA ALA A 22 -2.76 45.66 -14.26
C ALA A 22 -1.69 46.72 -14.00
N VAL A 23 -0.60 46.73 -14.77
CA VAL A 23 0.27 47.91 -14.95
C VAL A 23 0.79 48.00 -16.39
N GLN A 24 0.60 49.21 -16.93
CA GLN A 24 1.01 49.82 -18.20
C GLN A 24 2.15 49.20 -19.02
N GLU A 25 1.87 49.12 -20.33
CA GLU A 25 2.85 48.96 -21.41
C GLU A 25 3.93 50.05 -21.36
N THR A 26 5.19 49.64 -21.42
CA THR A 26 6.25 50.46 -22.00
C THR A 26 7.17 49.55 -22.81
N THR A 27 7.12 49.71 -24.12
CA THR A 27 7.86 48.93 -25.10
C THR A 27 9.32 49.36 -25.08
N VAL A 28 10.22 48.44 -24.73
CA VAL A 28 11.66 48.56 -25.02
C VAL A 28 12.08 47.26 -25.69
N GLU A 29 12.38 47.32 -26.98
CA GLU A 29 13.04 46.25 -27.71
C GLU A 29 14.44 46.01 -27.11
N SER A 30 14.67 44.81 -26.60
CA SER A 30 16.02 44.31 -26.34
C SER A 30 16.13 42.89 -26.88
N GLU A 31 17.09 42.68 -27.78
CA GLU A 31 17.45 41.40 -28.37
C GLU A 31 17.69 40.34 -27.28
N GLN A 32 16.83 39.33 -27.22
CA GLN A 32 17.04 38.15 -26.37
C GLN A 32 17.82 37.09 -27.15
N THR A 33 19.10 36.97 -26.80
CA THR A 33 19.92 35.81 -27.12
C THR A 33 19.32 34.59 -26.41
N LYS A 34 18.80 33.60 -27.15
CA LYS A 34 18.40 32.31 -26.59
C LYS A 34 19.62 31.60 -26.02
N GLN A 35 19.82 31.68 -24.70
CA GLN A 35 20.62 30.69 -23.98
C GLN A 35 19.71 29.52 -23.62
N GLU A 36 19.93 28.37 -24.27
CA GLU A 36 19.46 27.08 -23.78
C GLU A 36 20.10 26.81 -22.41
N VAL A 37 19.31 26.92 -21.35
CA VAL A 37 19.69 26.38 -20.04
C VAL A 37 19.52 24.87 -20.13
N LYS A 38 20.60 24.16 -20.41
CA LYS A 38 20.71 22.73 -20.11
C LYS A 38 20.74 22.57 -18.59
N THR A 39 19.63 22.18 -18.00
CA THR A 39 19.62 21.64 -16.64
C THR A 39 20.28 20.27 -16.70
N GLU A 40 21.58 20.20 -16.46
CA GLU A 40 22.23 18.94 -16.11
C GLU A 40 21.67 18.50 -14.76
N GLN A 41 20.74 17.55 -14.78
CA GLN A 41 20.41 16.76 -13.59
C GLN A 41 21.68 16.03 -13.17
N THR A 42 22.40 16.64 -12.25
CA THR A 42 23.54 16.00 -11.62
C THR A 42 22.95 14.93 -10.72
N THR A 43 23.03 13.66 -11.11
CA THR A 43 22.68 12.53 -10.25
C THR A 43 23.67 12.53 -9.09
N VAL A 44 23.31 13.17 -7.98
CA VAL A 44 24.08 13.05 -6.73
C VAL A 44 23.86 11.63 -6.24
N ALA A 45 24.87 10.77 -6.38
CA ALA A 45 24.82 9.44 -5.80
C ALA A 45 24.62 9.57 -4.29
N ILE A 46 23.50 9.07 -3.77
CA ILE A 46 23.26 9.06 -2.32
C ILE A 46 24.06 7.88 -1.76
N PRO A 47 25.10 8.11 -0.95
CA PRO A 47 25.89 7.01 -0.40
C PRO A 47 25.02 6.18 0.55
N PHE A 48 25.17 4.85 0.50
CA PHE A 48 24.46 3.95 1.40
C PHE A 48 24.73 4.28 2.87
N ARG A 49 23.66 4.38 3.67
CA ARG A 49 23.73 4.59 5.12
C ARG A 49 23.13 3.42 5.87
N GLN A 50 23.78 3.02 6.95
CA GLN A 50 23.28 1.93 7.80
C GLN A 50 22.32 2.41 8.88
N ASP A 51 22.50 3.64 9.39
CA ASP A 51 21.66 4.17 10.47
C ASP A 51 20.76 5.30 9.98
N VAL A 52 19.45 5.03 9.97
CA VAL A 52 18.42 6.04 9.65
C VAL A 52 18.44 7.20 10.64
N MET A 53 18.82 6.97 11.90
CA MET A 53 18.89 8.00 12.93
C MET A 53 20.05 8.96 12.67
N GLU A 54 21.19 8.45 12.20
CA GLU A 54 22.33 9.26 11.75
C GLU A 54 21.94 10.10 10.52
N ALA A 55 21.26 9.46 9.56
CA ALA A 55 20.75 10.17 8.39
C ALA A 55 19.82 11.33 8.77
N ILE A 56 18.87 11.09 9.67
CA ILE A 56 17.93 12.13 10.12
C ILE A 56 18.65 13.24 10.91
N ALA A 57 19.60 12.88 11.78
CA ALA A 57 20.36 13.83 12.58
C ALA A 57 21.20 14.79 11.73
N GLU A 58 21.77 14.32 10.61
CA GLU A 58 22.50 15.18 9.67
C GLU A 58 21.64 16.29 9.05
N TYR A 59 20.34 16.08 8.92
CA TYR A 59 19.39 17.11 8.46
C TYR A 59 18.91 18.04 9.58
N GLY A 60 19.49 17.93 10.79
CA GLY A 60 19.17 18.81 11.92
C GLY A 60 17.91 18.44 12.70
N TYR A 61 17.33 17.27 12.41
CA TYR A 61 16.21 16.74 13.17
C TYR A 61 16.72 15.93 14.38
N GLY A 62 16.28 16.30 15.58
CA GLY A 62 16.51 15.48 16.76
C GLY A 62 15.56 14.29 16.77
N VAL A 63 16.10 13.07 16.81
CA VAL A 63 15.30 11.86 16.99
C VAL A 63 15.71 11.20 18.28
N GLU A 64 14.73 10.98 19.16
CA GLU A 64 14.95 10.25 20.40
C GLU A 64 15.09 8.74 20.10
N GLU A 65 15.97 8.05 20.84
CA GLU A 65 16.31 6.64 20.61
C GLU A 65 15.10 5.68 20.75
N ASN A 66 14.08 6.06 21.52
CA ASN A 66 12.80 5.35 21.64
C ASN A 66 11.99 5.29 20.33
N TYR A 67 12.31 6.12 19.33
CA TYR A 67 11.70 6.06 18.00
C TYR A 67 12.52 5.25 16.99
N ARG A 68 13.62 4.61 17.40
CA ARG A 68 14.42 3.78 16.49
C ARG A 68 13.57 2.61 15.95
N PRO A 69 13.43 2.49 14.62
CA PRO A 69 12.77 1.34 14.03
C PRO A 69 13.65 0.10 14.14
N GLU A 70 13.02 -1.05 14.43
CA GLU A 70 13.71 -2.36 14.50
C GLU A 70 14.27 -2.80 13.14
N SER A 71 13.64 -2.38 12.05
CA SER A 71 14.08 -2.62 10.67
C SER A 71 13.60 -1.49 9.76
N THR A 72 14.42 -1.10 8.78
CA THR A 72 14.07 -0.03 7.83
C THR A 72 14.83 -0.22 6.53
N ILE A 73 14.18 0.10 5.42
CA ILE A 73 14.81 0.17 4.10
C ILE A 73 14.28 1.40 3.35
N MET A 74 15.14 2.04 2.58
CA MET A 74 14.76 3.00 1.56
C MET A 74 15.34 2.56 0.22
N VAL A 75 14.51 2.59 -0.79
CA VAL A 75 14.83 2.14 -2.15
C VAL A 75 14.43 3.22 -3.13
N ASP A 76 15.29 3.50 -4.10
CA ASP A 76 14.96 4.35 -5.23
C ASP A 76 13.90 3.64 -6.11
N ALA A 77 12.75 4.29 -6.30
CA ALA A 77 11.62 3.69 -7.00
C ALA A 77 11.86 3.51 -8.50
N ASP A 78 12.82 4.23 -9.09
CA ASP A 78 13.14 4.14 -10.51
C ASP A 78 14.12 3.03 -10.80
N THR A 79 15.19 2.93 -10.00
CA THR A 79 16.32 2.02 -10.22
C THR A 79 16.27 0.75 -9.40
N GLY A 80 15.56 0.75 -8.27
CA GLY A 80 15.58 -0.32 -7.28
C GLY A 80 16.83 -0.34 -6.41
N GLU A 81 17.69 0.69 -6.49
CA GLU A 81 18.88 0.80 -5.65
C GLU A 81 18.52 1.08 -4.19
N ILE A 82 19.19 0.39 -3.27
CA ILE A 82 19.00 0.62 -1.84
C ILE A 82 19.78 1.85 -1.43
N VAL A 83 19.05 2.88 -0.99
CA VAL A 83 19.61 4.16 -0.55
C VAL A 83 20.09 4.08 0.90
N PHE A 84 19.33 3.43 1.78
CA PHE A 84 19.75 3.14 3.15
C PHE A 84 18.97 1.95 3.73
N GLY A 85 19.49 1.34 4.79
CA GLY A 85 18.72 0.34 5.54
C GLY A 85 19.41 -0.28 6.74
N SER A 86 18.61 -0.75 7.69
CA SER A 86 19.00 -1.46 8.90
C SER A 86 18.15 -2.71 9.09
N ASN A 87 18.78 -3.83 9.50
CA ASN A 87 18.13 -5.13 9.72
C ASN A 87 17.17 -5.55 8.60
N ILE A 88 17.55 -5.28 7.34
CA ILE A 88 16.62 -5.36 6.20
C ILE A 88 16.21 -6.78 5.81
N ASP A 89 17.00 -7.77 6.22
CA ASP A 89 16.76 -9.20 5.95
C ASP A 89 16.16 -9.94 7.16
N GLN A 90 15.99 -9.26 8.30
CA GLN A 90 15.40 -9.87 9.48
C GLN A 90 13.89 -10.08 9.26
N PRO A 91 13.36 -11.29 9.53
CA PRO A 91 11.92 -11.53 9.44
C PRO A 91 11.14 -10.86 10.58
N TRP A 92 10.03 -10.23 10.25
CA TRP A 92 9.08 -9.58 11.14
C TRP A 92 7.64 -9.97 10.77
N ASP A 93 6.72 -9.78 11.71
CA ASP A 93 5.28 -9.79 11.41
C ASP A 93 4.89 -8.49 10.69
N PRO A 94 4.47 -8.52 9.41
CA PRO A 94 4.09 -7.32 8.68
C PRO A 94 2.69 -6.79 9.04
N ALA A 95 1.91 -7.52 9.84
CA ALA A 95 0.51 -7.23 10.09
C ALA A 95 -0.23 -6.91 8.78
N SER A 96 -1.00 -5.81 8.74
CA SER A 96 -1.80 -5.43 7.57
C SER A 96 -1.00 -5.03 6.33
N ILE A 97 0.32 -4.82 6.41
CA ILE A 97 1.14 -4.59 5.20
C ILE A 97 1.04 -5.81 4.27
N SER A 98 0.70 -7.01 4.80
CA SER A 98 0.36 -8.19 3.99
C SER A 98 -0.68 -7.95 2.90
N LYS A 99 -1.63 -7.03 3.11
CA LYS A 99 -2.71 -6.73 2.15
C LYS A 99 -2.18 -6.19 0.82
N MET A 100 -0.97 -5.60 0.80
CA MET A 100 -0.32 -5.17 -0.45
C MET A 100 -0.20 -6.31 -1.46
N MET A 101 0.14 -7.52 -0.99
CA MET A 101 0.25 -8.67 -1.88
C MET A 101 -1.11 -9.15 -2.39
N THR A 102 -2.13 -9.12 -1.53
CA THR A 102 -3.50 -9.47 -1.93
C THR A 102 -4.03 -8.50 -2.99
N ALA A 103 -3.77 -7.21 -2.80
CA ALA A 103 -4.05 -6.19 -3.80
C ALA A 103 -3.29 -6.47 -5.10
N TYR A 104 -1.98 -6.69 -5.05
CA TYR A 104 -1.17 -7.01 -6.24
C TYR A 104 -1.78 -8.17 -7.04
N MET A 105 -2.16 -9.26 -6.36
CA MET A 105 -2.77 -10.42 -7.02
C MET A 105 -4.16 -10.12 -7.62
N ALA A 106 -4.93 -9.22 -7.00
CA ALA A 106 -6.18 -8.75 -7.59
C ALA A 106 -5.94 -7.94 -8.87
N PHE A 107 -4.95 -7.05 -8.89
CA PHE A 107 -4.53 -6.31 -10.10
C PHE A 107 -3.98 -7.23 -11.19
N GLU A 108 -3.20 -8.26 -10.82
CA GLU A 108 -2.77 -9.30 -11.75
C GLU A 108 -3.97 -10.02 -12.37
N ALA A 109 -4.95 -10.41 -11.56
CA ALA A 109 -6.16 -11.05 -12.07
C ALA A 109 -7.04 -10.09 -12.91
N MET A 110 -7.01 -8.77 -12.65
CA MET A 110 -7.63 -7.77 -13.52
C MET A 110 -6.94 -7.69 -14.88
N LYS A 111 -5.59 -7.66 -14.89
CA LYS A 111 -4.78 -7.67 -16.12
C LYS A 111 -4.99 -8.94 -16.93
N GLU A 112 -5.23 -10.07 -16.27
CA GLU A 112 -5.60 -11.35 -16.91
C GLU A 112 -7.08 -11.40 -17.37
N GLY A 113 -7.89 -10.37 -17.11
CA GLY A 113 -9.29 -10.30 -17.49
C GLY A 113 -10.24 -11.17 -16.66
N LYS A 114 -9.80 -11.65 -15.50
CA LYS A 114 -10.60 -12.49 -14.59
C LYS A 114 -11.54 -11.69 -13.70
N LEU A 115 -11.14 -10.46 -13.36
CA LEU A 115 -11.98 -9.49 -12.64
C LEU A 115 -11.76 -8.08 -13.19
N SER A 116 -12.56 -7.13 -12.72
CA SER A 116 -12.44 -5.71 -13.03
C SER A 116 -12.83 -4.91 -11.80
N LEU A 117 -12.51 -3.61 -11.78
CA LEU A 117 -12.96 -2.70 -10.72
C LEU A 117 -14.48 -2.68 -10.54
N ASN A 118 -15.22 -2.87 -11.64
CA ASN A 118 -16.69 -2.92 -11.67
C ASN A 118 -17.27 -4.31 -11.38
N THR A 119 -16.42 -5.32 -11.18
CA THR A 119 -16.91 -6.65 -10.80
C THR A 119 -17.61 -6.55 -9.45
N ILE A 120 -18.83 -7.05 -9.39
CA ILE A 120 -19.67 -7.01 -8.20
C ILE A 120 -19.46 -8.28 -7.37
N VAL A 121 -19.24 -8.08 -6.08
CA VAL A 121 -19.18 -9.15 -5.07
C VAL A 121 -20.36 -8.99 -4.12
N THR A 122 -21.30 -9.93 -4.16
CA THR A 122 -22.39 -9.98 -3.19
C THR A 122 -21.87 -10.51 -1.86
N ALA A 123 -21.93 -9.70 -0.81
CA ALA A 123 -21.48 -10.09 0.52
C ALA A 123 -22.31 -11.23 1.10
N THR A 124 -21.63 -12.17 1.74
CA THR A 124 -22.24 -13.33 2.39
C THR A 124 -22.51 -13.08 3.88
N GLU A 125 -23.23 -13.99 4.51
CA GLU A 125 -23.41 -13.97 5.97
C GLU A 125 -22.10 -14.22 6.72
N GLU A 126 -21.16 -14.96 6.12
CA GLU A 126 -19.81 -15.14 6.65
C GLU A 126 -19.04 -13.81 6.62
N ASP A 127 -19.10 -13.07 5.52
CA ASP A 127 -18.47 -11.75 5.40
C ASP A 127 -19.03 -10.78 6.44
N ARG A 128 -20.35 -10.74 6.59
CA ARG A 128 -21.00 -9.94 7.65
C ARG A 128 -20.50 -10.34 9.03
N ALA A 129 -20.38 -11.63 9.33
CA ALA A 129 -19.88 -12.09 10.62
C ALA A 129 -18.43 -11.66 10.87
N ILE A 130 -17.53 -11.81 9.89
CA ILE A 130 -16.12 -11.37 9.97
C ILE A 130 -16.05 -9.85 10.21
N SER A 131 -16.89 -9.07 9.51
CA SER A 131 -16.89 -7.60 9.61
C SER A 131 -17.17 -7.08 11.04
N THR A 132 -17.80 -7.89 11.89
CA THR A 132 -18.15 -7.55 13.28
C THR A 132 -17.11 -7.99 14.32
N ILE A 133 -16.02 -8.62 13.90
CA ILE A 133 -14.91 -9.00 14.79
C ILE A 133 -14.10 -7.75 15.11
N TRP A 134 -14.24 -7.23 16.34
CA TRP A 134 -13.65 -5.96 16.77
C TRP A 134 -12.15 -6.06 17.10
N GLU A 135 -11.63 -7.27 17.32
CA GLU A 135 -10.22 -7.52 17.62
C GLU A 135 -9.30 -7.35 16.41
N ILE A 136 -9.86 -7.30 15.20
CA ILE A 136 -9.13 -7.10 13.94
C ILE A 136 -9.80 -5.97 13.15
N SER A 137 -9.01 -5.18 12.41
CA SER A 137 -9.54 -4.03 11.67
C SER A 137 -10.56 -4.46 10.61
N ASN A 138 -11.75 -3.86 10.65
CA ASN A 138 -12.83 -4.06 9.70
C ASN A 138 -13.63 -2.76 9.57
N ASN A 139 -14.33 -2.64 8.45
CA ASN A 139 -15.54 -1.85 8.34
C ASN A 139 -16.75 -2.79 8.30
N ILE A 140 -17.95 -2.28 8.54
CA ILE A 140 -19.16 -3.10 8.53
C ILE A 140 -19.50 -3.50 7.10
N ILE A 141 -19.75 -4.80 6.89
CA ILE A 141 -20.26 -5.34 5.63
C ILE A 141 -21.64 -5.93 5.90
N VAL A 142 -22.60 -5.64 5.02
CA VAL A 142 -23.98 -6.13 5.11
C VAL A 142 -24.19 -7.29 4.13
N ALA A 143 -24.63 -8.44 4.65
CA ALA A 143 -24.92 -9.61 3.82
C ALA A 143 -26.03 -9.32 2.79
N GLY A 144 -25.87 -9.86 1.58
CA GLY A 144 -26.77 -9.65 0.45
C GLY A 144 -26.59 -8.32 -0.29
N VAL A 145 -25.69 -7.45 0.17
CA VAL A 145 -25.34 -6.21 -0.53
C VAL A 145 -24.23 -6.47 -1.55
N ASP A 146 -24.36 -5.82 -2.69
CA ASP A 146 -23.42 -5.86 -3.80
C ASP A 146 -22.36 -4.78 -3.63
N TYR A 147 -21.09 -5.19 -3.52
CA TYR A 147 -19.94 -4.29 -3.42
C TYR A 147 -19.07 -4.41 -4.68
N PRO A 148 -18.76 -3.30 -5.37
CA PRO A 148 -17.78 -3.33 -6.46
C PRO A 148 -16.36 -3.55 -5.91
N ILE A 149 -15.51 -4.23 -6.69
CA ILE A 149 -14.10 -4.46 -6.33
C ILE A 149 -13.37 -3.16 -6.01
N GLU A 150 -13.64 -2.09 -6.75
CA GLU A 150 -13.05 -0.76 -6.49
C GLU A 150 -13.25 -0.30 -5.05
N GLU A 151 -14.48 -0.40 -4.55
CA GLU A 151 -14.80 0.05 -3.19
C GLU A 151 -14.27 -0.90 -2.12
N LEU A 152 -14.22 -2.21 -2.41
CA LEU A 152 -13.56 -3.17 -1.52
C LEU A 152 -12.05 -2.90 -1.41
N LEU A 153 -11.39 -2.45 -2.50
CA LEU A 153 -9.99 -2.01 -2.46
C LEU A 153 -9.84 -0.75 -1.59
N TYR A 154 -10.74 0.22 -1.69
CA TYR A 154 -10.75 1.37 -0.78
C TYR A 154 -10.94 0.96 0.68
N MET A 155 -11.91 0.08 0.98
CA MET A 155 -12.10 -0.48 2.32
C MET A 155 -10.88 -1.28 2.80
N MET A 156 -10.14 -1.91 1.90
CA MET A 156 -8.91 -2.62 2.23
C MET A 156 -7.76 -1.67 2.60
N PHE A 157 -7.65 -0.50 1.95
CA PHE A 157 -6.53 0.42 2.16
C PHE A 157 -6.76 1.48 3.26
N TYR A 158 -8.01 1.89 3.52
CA TYR A 158 -8.28 2.99 4.45
C TYR A 158 -8.53 2.50 5.88
N PRO A 159 -9.61 1.75 6.16
CA PRO A 159 -9.80 1.14 7.48
C PRO A 159 -9.01 -0.17 7.65
N SER A 160 -8.18 -0.55 6.67
CA SER A 160 -7.42 -1.82 6.70
C SER A 160 -8.33 -3.05 6.87
N SER A 161 -9.48 -3.07 6.20
CA SER A 161 -10.55 -4.05 6.42
C SER A 161 -10.13 -5.48 6.08
N ASN A 162 -10.18 -6.39 7.07
CA ASN A 162 -9.84 -7.79 6.88
C ASN A 162 -10.90 -8.52 6.04
N VAL A 163 -12.19 -8.28 6.27
CA VAL A 163 -13.27 -8.86 5.47
C VAL A 163 -13.18 -8.44 4.01
N ALA A 164 -12.98 -7.15 3.72
CA ALA A 164 -12.85 -6.66 2.34
C ALA A 164 -11.67 -7.31 1.62
N THR A 165 -10.55 -7.53 2.35
CA THR A 165 -9.39 -8.25 1.81
C THR A 165 -9.73 -9.69 1.40
N LEU A 166 -10.49 -10.42 2.23
CA LEU A 166 -10.90 -11.78 1.89
C LEU A 166 -11.89 -11.81 0.72
N MET A 167 -12.83 -10.86 0.67
CA MET A 167 -13.75 -10.70 -0.46
C MET A 167 -12.98 -10.45 -1.77
N VAL A 168 -11.97 -9.56 -1.77
CA VAL A 168 -11.10 -9.29 -2.92
C VAL A 168 -10.29 -10.54 -3.32
N ALA A 169 -9.70 -11.25 -2.35
CA ALA A 169 -8.94 -12.48 -2.61
C ALA A 169 -9.81 -13.55 -3.28
N ARG A 170 -11.01 -13.79 -2.75
CA ARG A 170 -11.97 -14.78 -3.27
C ARG A 170 -12.52 -14.39 -4.65
N ALA A 171 -12.68 -13.09 -4.92
CA ALA A 171 -13.10 -12.59 -6.22
C ALA A 171 -12.10 -12.87 -7.37
N THR A 172 -10.86 -13.26 -7.05
CA THR A 172 -9.92 -13.76 -8.07
C THR A 172 -10.29 -15.14 -8.62
N GLY A 173 -11.30 -15.80 -8.04
CA GLY A 173 -11.77 -17.14 -8.43
C GLY A 173 -10.97 -18.29 -7.84
N LEU A 174 -10.01 -18.00 -6.97
CA LEU A 174 -9.20 -18.99 -6.24
C LEU A 174 -9.82 -19.28 -4.87
N SER A 175 -9.76 -20.53 -4.42
CA SER A 175 -10.03 -20.84 -3.00
C SER A 175 -8.97 -20.20 -2.09
N ASP A 176 -9.28 -20.05 -0.79
CA ASP A 176 -8.35 -19.46 0.18
C ASP A 176 -6.98 -20.18 0.18
N THR A 177 -6.96 -21.51 0.05
CA THR A 177 -5.72 -22.30 -0.03
C THR A 177 -4.99 -22.10 -1.37
N GLU A 178 -5.70 -22.09 -2.50
CA GLU A 178 -5.08 -21.84 -3.81
C GLU A 178 -4.49 -20.43 -3.91
N PHE A 179 -5.20 -19.44 -3.34
CA PHE A 179 -4.74 -18.07 -3.26
C PHE A 179 -3.42 -17.97 -2.50
N LEU A 180 -3.33 -18.60 -1.32
CA LEU A 180 -2.09 -18.62 -0.53
C LEU A 180 -0.97 -19.40 -1.20
N ASN A 181 -1.28 -20.49 -1.91
CA ASN A 181 -0.29 -21.24 -2.67
C ASN A 181 0.30 -20.37 -3.78
N LYS A 182 -0.54 -19.68 -4.57
CA LYS A 182 -0.10 -18.77 -5.63
C LYS A 182 0.68 -17.59 -5.04
N MET A 183 0.22 -17.01 -3.94
CA MET A 183 0.89 -15.93 -3.22
C MET A 183 2.32 -16.31 -2.79
N ASN A 184 2.46 -17.44 -2.08
CA ASN A 184 3.76 -17.89 -1.60
C ASN A 184 4.68 -18.40 -2.74
N ALA A 185 4.12 -18.88 -3.85
CA ALA A 185 4.91 -19.20 -5.04
C ALA A 185 5.50 -17.94 -5.68
N LYS A 186 4.72 -16.86 -5.77
CA LYS A 186 5.17 -15.57 -6.32
C LYS A 186 6.29 -14.94 -5.48
N PHE A 187 6.21 -15.02 -4.14
CA PHE A 187 7.32 -14.60 -3.28
C PHE A 187 8.63 -15.34 -3.61
N LYS A 188 8.57 -16.65 -3.85
CA LYS A 188 9.76 -17.42 -4.26
C LYS A 188 10.26 -17.03 -5.64
N GLU A 189 9.35 -16.79 -6.58
CA GLU A 189 9.68 -16.33 -7.94
C GLU A 189 10.44 -15.00 -7.90
N TRP A 190 10.06 -14.09 -7.01
CA TRP A 190 10.70 -12.78 -6.83
C TRP A 190 11.91 -12.79 -5.90
N GLY A 191 12.32 -13.94 -5.38
CA GLY A 191 13.46 -14.04 -4.47
C GLY A 191 13.21 -13.41 -3.09
N MET A 192 11.96 -13.33 -2.64
CA MET A 192 11.59 -12.90 -1.29
C MET A 192 11.82 -14.05 -0.29
N GLU A 193 13.09 -14.34 -0.01
CA GLU A 193 13.54 -15.54 0.74
C GLU A 193 13.12 -15.54 2.21
N ASN A 194 12.81 -14.37 2.78
CA ASN A 194 12.41 -14.20 4.18
C ASN A 194 10.89 -14.11 4.36
N THR A 195 10.13 -14.37 3.29
CA THR A 195 8.68 -14.20 3.28
C THR A 195 7.91 -15.52 3.22
N LYS A 196 6.97 -15.67 4.13
CA LYS A 196 5.95 -16.74 4.11
C LYS A 196 4.67 -16.26 4.74
N PHE A 197 3.57 -16.28 4.00
CA PHE A 197 2.26 -15.90 4.50
C PHE A 197 1.40 -17.13 4.77
N ASN A 198 0.74 -17.12 5.93
CA ASN A 198 -0.23 -18.11 6.38
C ASN A 198 -1.69 -17.67 6.17
N ASN A 199 -1.90 -16.41 5.75
CA ASN A 199 -3.21 -15.85 5.42
C ASN A 199 -3.08 -14.64 4.48
N ALA A 200 -4.19 -14.23 3.86
CA ALA A 200 -4.22 -13.17 2.85
C ALA A 200 -4.27 -11.74 3.43
N SER A 201 -4.54 -11.56 4.72
CA SER A 201 -4.91 -10.25 5.27
C SER A 201 -3.91 -9.64 6.25
N GLY A 202 -3.13 -10.45 6.96
CA GLY A 202 -2.18 -10.03 7.97
C GLY A 202 -2.60 -10.42 9.38
N ALA A 203 -3.87 -10.24 9.75
CA ALA A 203 -4.38 -10.75 11.02
C ALA A 203 -4.23 -12.27 11.06
N VAL A 204 -3.79 -12.83 12.20
CA VAL A 204 -3.64 -14.28 12.34
C VAL A 204 -4.97 -14.98 12.12
N ALA A 205 -4.98 -16.07 11.34
CA ALA A 205 -6.24 -16.70 10.89
C ALA A 205 -7.15 -17.14 12.07
N SER A 206 -6.57 -17.53 13.20
CA SER A 206 -7.33 -17.84 14.42
C SER A 206 -8.15 -16.67 14.97
N SER A 207 -7.77 -15.42 14.67
CA SER A 207 -8.55 -14.22 15.02
C SER A 207 -9.85 -14.09 14.22
N PHE A 208 -10.02 -14.83 13.12
CA PHE A 208 -11.26 -14.85 12.33
C PHE A 208 -12.32 -15.78 12.92
N ARG A 209 -12.12 -16.32 14.14
CA ARG A 209 -13.12 -17.10 14.89
C ARG A 209 -13.69 -18.31 14.14
N GLY A 210 -12.90 -18.89 13.23
CA GLY A 210 -13.28 -20.04 12.42
C GLY A 210 -13.96 -19.72 11.08
N TYR A 211 -14.35 -18.46 10.83
CA TYR A 211 -14.93 -18.03 9.55
C TYR A 211 -13.92 -18.00 8.40
N TYR A 212 -12.62 -17.99 8.72
CA TYR A 212 -11.55 -18.07 7.73
C TYR A 212 -10.47 -19.02 8.26
N THR A 213 -10.33 -20.17 7.61
CA THR A 213 -9.45 -21.26 8.05
C THR A 213 -8.77 -21.89 6.82
N PRO A 214 -7.78 -21.23 6.22
CA PRO A 214 -7.08 -21.77 5.04
C PRO A 214 -6.45 -23.13 5.37
N GLU A 215 -6.77 -24.13 4.55
CA GLU A 215 -6.25 -25.48 4.72
C GLU A 215 -4.78 -25.56 4.30
N GLY A 216 -4.00 -26.40 4.99
CA GLY A 216 -2.57 -26.59 4.71
C GLY A 216 -1.66 -25.51 5.31
N TYR A 217 -2.22 -24.49 5.96
CA TYR A 217 -1.48 -23.42 6.62
C TYR A 217 -1.63 -23.46 8.15
N ASN A 218 -0.67 -22.84 8.86
CA ASN A 218 -0.75 -22.76 10.32
C ASN A 218 -1.59 -21.55 10.73
N ASN A 219 -2.84 -21.80 11.11
CA ASN A 219 -3.79 -20.76 11.47
C ASN A 219 -3.47 -19.99 12.76
N ASN A 220 -2.44 -20.39 13.52
CA ASN A 220 -1.96 -19.69 14.72
C ASN A 220 -0.62 -18.97 14.50
N ARG A 221 -0.14 -18.89 13.25
CA ARG A 221 1.10 -18.18 12.90
C ARG A 221 0.77 -16.89 12.17
N TYR A 222 1.47 -15.83 12.56
CA TYR A 222 1.50 -14.59 11.79
C TYR A 222 2.13 -14.83 10.42
N ASN A 223 1.86 -13.90 9.50
CA ASN A 223 2.64 -13.78 8.29
C ASN A 223 4.07 -13.34 8.68
N GLN A 224 5.06 -13.68 7.85
CA GLN A 224 6.45 -13.26 8.06
C GLN A 224 7.00 -12.69 6.76
N THR A 225 7.80 -11.63 6.84
CA THR A 225 8.51 -10.99 5.73
C THR A 225 9.67 -10.14 6.28
N SER A 226 10.51 -9.58 5.42
CA SER A 226 11.57 -8.65 5.80
C SER A 226 11.35 -7.28 5.16
N ALA A 227 12.09 -6.25 5.58
CA ALA A 227 12.00 -4.94 4.93
C ALA A 227 12.42 -5.03 3.46
N ARG A 228 13.48 -5.79 3.13
CA ARG A 228 13.91 -6.01 1.75
C ARG A 228 12.82 -6.65 0.92
N ASP A 229 12.20 -7.71 1.43
CA ASP A 229 11.16 -8.43 0.71
C ASP A 229 9.93 -7.54 0.46
N LEU A 230 9.52 -6.74 1.45
CA LEU A 230 8.45 -5.75 1.27
C LEU A 230 8.81 -4.68 0.24
N ALA A 231 10.08 -4.25 0.19
CA ALA A 231 10.53 -3.31 -0.84
C ALA A 231 10.47 -3.93 -2.25
N ILE A 232 10.82 -5.21 -2.40
CA ILE A 232 10.66 -5.95 -3.66
C ILE A 232 9.18 -5.97 -4.09
N LEU A 233 8.27 -6.31 -3.17
CA LEU A 233 6.83 -6.28 -3.43
C LEU A 233 6.35 -4.88 -3.84
N ALA A 234 6.73 -3.84 -3.09
CA ALA A 234 6.34 -2.46 -3.40
C ALA A 234 6.87 -2.01 -4.77
N TYR A 235 8.12 -2.35 -5.08
CA TYR A 235 8.75 -2.05 -6.36
C TYR A 235 8.00 -2.73 -7.52
N HIS A 236 7.71 -4.03 -7.41
CA HIS A 236 6.90 -4.74 -8.40
C HIS A 236 5.51 -4.11 -8.54
N PHE A 237 4.84 -3.78 -7.44
CA PHE A 237 3.50 -3.23 -7.50
C PHE A 237 3.47 -1.88 -8.22
N LEU A 238 4.39 -0.97 -7.91
CA LEU A 238 4.48 0.34 -8.56
C LEU A 238 4.87 0.25 -10.04
N LYS A 239 5.75 -0.68 -10.41
CA LYS A 239 6.17 -0.87 -11.81
C LYS A 239 5.10 -1.55 -12.66
N ASP A 240 4.43 -2.56 -12.11
CA ASP A 240 3.45 -3.36 -12.86
C ASP A 240 2.07 -2.70 -12.92
N PHE A 241 1.68 -1.98 -11.86
CA PHE A 241 0.37 -1.37 -11.66
C PHE A 241 0.45 0.01 -10.99
N PRO A 242 1.06 1.02 -11.65
CA PRO A 242 1.25 2.36 -11.07
C PRO A 242 -0.07 3.04 -10.63
N GLU A 243 -1.19 2.63 -11.22
CA GLU A 243 -2.53 3.08 -10.86
C GLU A 243 -2.94 2.75 -9.41
N ILE A 244 -2.21 1.87 -8.70
CA ILE A 244 -2.44 1.58 -7.29
C ILE A 244 -2.40 2.85 -6.42
N THR A 245 -1.58 3.83 -6.82
CA THR A 245 -1.49 5.14 -6.15
C THR A 245 -2.81 5.91 -6.17
N ASN A 246 -3.71 5.64 -7.12
CA ASN A 246 -5.05 6.24 -7.13
C ASN A 246 -5.91 5.76 -5.95
N PHE A 247 -5.62 4.60 -5.40
CA PHE A 247 -6.30 4.10 -4.20
C PHE A 247 -5.71 4.73 -2.95
N THR A 248 -4.40 4.95 -2.87
CA THR A 248 -3.74 5.36 -1.63
C THR A 248 -3.46 6.86 -1.49
N LYS A 249 -3.60 7.68 -2.54
CA LYS A 249 -3.19 9.10 -2.51
C LYS A 249 -4.13 10.05 -1.77
N ASN A 250 -5.43 9.73 -1.67
CA ASN A 250 -6.39 10.66 -1.09
C ASN A 250 -6.45 10.48 0.44
N PRO A 251 -6.57 11.54 1.24
CA PRO A 251 -6.72 11.42 2.70
C PRO A 251 -8.16 11.09 3.11
N LEU A 252 -9.13 11.29 2.21
CA LEU A 252 -10.54 11.03 2.43
C LEU A 252 -11.12 10.34 1.20
N ILE A 253 -11.84 9.25 1.44
CA ILE A 253 -12.68 8.60 0.43
C ILE A 253 -14.05 8.30 1.02
N THR A 254 -15.03 8.19 0.13
CA THR A 254 -16.38 7.75 0.46
C THR A 254 -16.72 6.58 -0.46
N VAL A 255 -17.17 5.47 0.12
CA VAL A 255 -17.61 4.26 -0.60
C VAL A 255 -19.12 4.14 -0.53
N MET A 256 -19.70 3.33 -1.41
CA MET A 256 -21.12 2.99 -1.47
C MET A 256 -22.01 4.23 -1.60
N VAL A 257 -21.52 5.24 -2.36
CA VAL A 257 -22.13 6.57 -2.48
C VAL A 257 -23.56 6.49 -3.00
N GLY A 258 -24.47 7.20 -2.36
CA GLY A 258 -25.89 7.22 -2.71
C GLY A 258 -26.67 5.98 -2.31
N THR A 259 -26.05 5.05 -1.57
CA THR A 259 -26.71 3.88 -1.00
C THR A 259 -26.94 4.05 0.51
N PRO A 260 -27.81 3.24 1.15
CA PRO A 260 -27.93 3.20 2.61
C PRO A 260 -26.66 2.75 3.35
N TYR A 261 -25.63 2.30 2.64
CA TYR A 261 -24.37 1.78 3.17
C TYR A 261 -23.19 2.72 2.92
N GLU A 262 -23.47 3.97 2.51
CA GLU A 262 -22.45 4.99 2.30
C GLU A 262 -21.59 5.19 3.57
N GLU A 263 -20.28 5.12 3.42
CA GLU A 263 -19.32 5.24 4.52
C GLU A 263 -18.11 6.05 4.07
N SER A 264 -17.59 6.93 4.93
CA SER A 264 -16.40 7.74 4.65
C SER A 264 -15.25 7.36 5.57
N PHE A 265 -14.06 7.23 5.00
CA PHE A 265 -12.84 6.89 5.73
C PHE A 265 -11.78 7.97 5.56
N TYR A 266 -11.12 8.32 6.65
CA TYR A 266 -10.07 9.33 6.69
C TYR A 266 -8.74 8.72 7.13
N THR A 267 -7.66 9.05 6.42
CA THR A 267 -6.27 8.67 6.72
C THR A 267 -5.38 9.92 6.76
N TYR A 268 -4.22 9.80 7.41
CA TYR A 268 -3.24 10.89 7.55
C TYR A 268 -2.18 10.87 6.42
N ASN A 269 -2.61 10.59 5.18
CA ASN A 269 -1.71 10.61 4.02
C ASN A 269 -1.04 11.99 3.85
#